data_AF-A0A6C1BTX2-F1
#
_entry.id   AF-A0A6C1BTX2-F1
#
_cell.length_a   1.000
_cell.length_b   1.000
_cell.length_c   1.000
_cell.angle_alpha   90.00
_cell.angle_beta   90.00
_cell.angle_gamma   90.00
#
_symmetry.space_group_name_H-M   'P 1'
#
loop_
_entity.id
_entity.type
_entity.pdbx_description
1 polymer ?
#
loop_
_entity_poly.entity_id
_entity_poly.type
_entity_poly.pdbx_seq_one_letter_code
_entity_poly.pdbx_strand_id
1 'polypeptide(L)'
;MPKEKTLPTLELFMEELLSLLPYLRERYGVKELGVFGSYLRGEQRQDSDLDLLVDFEKDISLWDVMELEEFLSERLGVRVDLIMKSSLRFRPHTAEKILKSYVPVMENWKDIIRQKEMPKRDYREYIKDILQECEFVRKYTQGIEYEDFLESDLLRHAVVRALEVIGEAVKNLPNELLEKYPQIEWKRVKGMRDRLAHAYFGVDYELLWKVVKEELPILCKVVRDML
;
A
#
# COMPACT_ATOMS: atom_id res chain seq x y z
N MET A 1 -26.45 -21.65 -2.08
CA MET A 1 -25.47 -20.96 -2.95
C MET A 1 -25.10 -19.67 -2.24
N PRO A 2 -23.82 -19.38 -1.95
CA PRO A 2 -23.44 -18.07 -1.44
C PRO A 2 -23.84 -17.04 -2.50
N LYS A 3 -24.59 -16.01 -2.11
CA LYS A 3 -24.96 -14.91 -3.00
C LYS A 3 -23.67 -14.26 -3.50
N GLU A 4 -23.51 -14.11 -4.82
CA GLU A 4 -22.48 -13.25 -5.39
C GLU A 4 -22.58 -11.88 -4.70
N LYS A 5 -21.57 -11.51 -3.91
CA LYS A 5 -21.48 -10.18 -3.33
C LYS A 5 -21.19 -9.23 -4.50
N THR A 6 -22.19 -8.46 -4.91
CA THR A 6 -22.00 -7.34 -5.85
C THR A 6 -20.98 -6.37 -5.26
N LEU A 7 -19.98 -6.04 -6.06
CA LEU A 7 -18.96 -5.04 -5.71
C LEU A 7 -19.61 -3.68 -5.45
N PRO A 8 -19.32 -3.01 -4.33
CA PRO A 8 -19.79 -1.64 -4.09
C PRO A 8 -19.32 -0.70 -5.20
N THR A 9 -20.11 0.34 -5.51
CA THR A 9 -19.72 1.37 -6.47
C THR A 9 -19.03 2.53 -5.75
N LEU A 10 -18.20 3.27 -6.49
CA LEU A 10 -17.64 4.54 -6.01
C LEU A 10 -18.75 5.49 -5.54
N GLU A 11 -19.87 5.56 -6.27
CA GLU A 11 -21.00 6.41 -5.93
C GLU A 11 -21.56 6.09 -4.54
N LEU A 12 -21.77 4.80 -4.23
CA LEU A 12 -22.24 4.36 -2.92
C LEU A 12 -21.28 4.76 -1.80
N PHE A 13 -19.97 4.61 -2.01
CA PHE A 13 -18.98 5.05 -1.02
C PHE A 13 -18.95 6.56 -0.83
N MET A 14 -19.01 7.33 -1.92
CA MET A 14 -19.02 8.79 -1.83
C MET A 14 -20.25 9.29 -1.08
N GLU A 15 -21.42 8.69 -1.32
CA GLU A 15 -22.67 9.03 -0.61
C GLU A 15 -22.63 8.67 0.87
N GLU A 16 -22.18 7.45 1.23
CA GLU A 16 -22.04 7.06 2.64
C GLU A 16 -21.01 7.93 3.36
N LEU A 17 -19.82 8.15 2.76
CA LEU A 17 -18.79 9.00 3.34
C LEU A 17 -19.28 10.45 3.54
N LEU A 18 -20.01 11.01 2.57
CA LEU A 18 -20.65 12.32 2.70
C LEU A 18 -21.60 12.37 3.90
N SER A 19 -22.42 11.34 4.08
CA SER A 19 -23.35 11.26 5.20
C SER A 19 -22.64 11.16 6.56
N LEU A 20 -21.46 10.53 6.59
CA LEU A 20 -20.65 10.35 7.80
C LEU A 20 -19.80 11.58 8.15
N LEU A 21 -19.48 12.46 7.19
CA LEU A 21 -18.58 13.61 7.41
C LEU A 21 -18.87 14.44 8.67
N PRO A 22 -20.13 14.77 9.04
CA PRO A 22 -20.41 15.51 10.27
C PRO A 22 -19.91 14.78 11.52
N TYR A 23 -20.16 13.47 11.61
CA TYR A 23 -19.70 12.63 12.71
C TYR A 23 -18.16 12.52 12.71
N LEU A 24 -17.55 12.34 11.54
CA LEU A 24 -16.09 12.22 11.41
C LEU A 24 -15.37 13.51 11.84
N ARG A 25 -15.93 14.67 11.48
CA ARG A 25 -15.46 16.00 11.92
C ARG A 25 -15.56 16.14 13.43
N GLU A 26 -16.71 15.83 14.00
CA GLU A 26 -16.95 16.01 15.44
C GLU A 26 -16.10 15.06 16.30
N ARG A 27 -16.14 13.75 16.01
CA ARG A 27 -15.47 12.72 16.80
C ARG A 27 -13.95 12.73 16.61
N TYR A 28 -13.50 12.69 15.35
CA TYR A 28 -12.09 12.47 15.01
C TYR A 28 -11.37 13.75 14.60
N GLY A 29 -12.07 14.88 14.42
CA GLY A 29 -11.44 16.12 13.96
C GLY A 29 -10.99 16.05 12.50
N VAL A 30 -11.68 15.26 11.66
CA VAL A 30 -11.38 15.14 10.22
C VAL A 30 -11.60 16.50 9.56
N LYS A 31 -10.51 17.09 9.08
CA LYS A 31 -10.51 18.35 8.32
C LYS A 31 -10.90 18.11 6.87
N GLU A 32 -10.26 17.11 6.28
CA GLU A 32 -10.36 16.77 4.87
C GLU A 32 -10.38 15.26 4.75
N LEU A 33 -11.28 14.75 3.90
CA LEU A 33 -11.36 13.34 3.54
C LEU A 33 -11.57 13.24 2.05
N GLY A 34 -10.91 12.31 1.40
CA GLY A 34 -11.16 12.01 0.00
C GLY A 34 -10.71 10.62 -0.40
N VAL A 35 -11.22 10.19 -1.53
CA VAL A 35 -10.94 8.87 -2.11
C VAL A 35 -9.78 9.01 -3.08
N PHE A 36 -8.92 8.01 -3.15
CA PHE A 36 -7.99 7.83 -4.25
C PHE A 36 -7.99 6.36 -4.68
N GLY A 37 -7.03 5.97 -5.53
CA GLY A 37 -6.83 4.54 -5.77
C GLY A 37 -7.81 3.89 -6.75
N SER A 38 -8.03 2.59 -6.57
CA SER A 38 -8.60 1.71 -7.59
C SER A 38 -10.05 2.03 -7.97
N TYR A 39 -10.87 2.43 -6.99
CA TYR A 39 -12.28 2.77 -7.19
C TYR A 39 -12.50 4.02 -8.06
N LEU A 40 -11.60 5.00 -8.00
CA LEU A 40 -11.65 6.16 -8.90
C LEU A 40 -11.29 5.81 -10.35
N ARG A 41 -10.47 4.77 -10.54
CA ARG A 41 -9.99 4.34 -11.86
C ARG A 41 -10.86 3.27 -12.51
N GLY A 42 -11.84 2.73 -11.79
CA GLY A 42 -12.64 1.58 -12.26
C GLY A 42 -11.82 0.28 -12.34
N GLU A 43 -10.74 0.17 -11.56
CA GLU A 43 -9.80 -0.96 -11.57
C GLU A 43 -9.93 -1.87 -10.34
N GLN A 44 -10.93 -1.62 -9.50
CA GLN A 44 -11.19 -2.39 -8.28
C GLN A 44 -11.57 -3.84 -8.60
N ARG A 45 -11.15 -4.75 -7.71
CA ARG A 45 -11.46 -6.19 -7.71
C ARG A 45 -12.23 -6.54 -6.45
N GLN A 46 -12.70 -7.79 -6.34
CA GLN A 46 -13.43 -8.29 -5.17
C GLN A 46 -12.64 -8.18 -3.85
N ASP A 47 -11.32 -8.20 -3.92
CA ASP A 47 -10.40 -8.10 -2.78
C ASP A 47 -9.82 -6.69 -2.59
N SER A 48 -10.27 -5.70 -3.38
CA SER A 48 -9.79 -4.32 -3.28
C SER A 48 -10.31 -3.62 -2.02
N ASP A 49 -9.40 -2.93 -1.36
CA ASP A 49 -9.65 -1.93 -0.34
C ASP A 49 -10.12 -0.59 -0.95
N LEU A 50 -10.73 0.22 -0.10
CA LEU A 50 -11.04 1.61 -0.39
C LEU A 50 -9.92 2.50 0.17
N ASP A 51 -9.11 3.06 -0.73
CA ASP A 51 -8.04 3.99 -0.39
C ASP A 51 -8.59 5.38 -0.02
N LEU A 52 -8.40 5.80 1.23
CA LEU A 52 -8.85 7.10 1.74
C LEU A 52 -7.66 7.95 2.17
N LEU A 53 -7.65 9.21 1.77
CA LEU A 53 -6.70 10.21 2.25
C LEU A 53 -7.40 11.13 3.25
N VAL A 54 -6.82 11.28 4.44
CA VAL A 54 -7.39 12.08 5.53
C VAL A 54 -6.40 13.12 6.04
N ASP A 55 -6.90 14.32 6.36
CA ASP A 55 -6.21 15.36 7.11
C ASP A 55 -7.04 15.73 8.35
N PHE A 56 -6.38 16.15 9.42
CA PHE A 56 -7.02 16.43 10.72
C PHE A 56 -6.78 17.88 11.16
N GLU A 57 -7.74 18.47 11.87
CA GLU A 57 -7.61 19.81 12.45
C GLU A 57 -6.88 19.82 13.80
N LYS A 58 -6.84 18.66 14.47
CA LYS A 58 -6.25 18.46 15.78
C LYS A 58 -5.17 17.40 15.74
N ASP A 59 -4.31 17.39 16.76
CA ASP A 59 -3.38 16.29 16.97
C ASP A 59 -4.16 14.99 17.19
N ILE A 60 -3.76 13.95 16.46
CA ILE A 60 -4.41 12.65 16.48
C ILE A 60 -3.37 11.57 16.77
N SER A 61 -3.74 10.57 17.58
CA SER A 61 -2.87 9.43 17.83
C SER A 61 -3.02 8.37 16.74
N LEU A 62 -2.05 7.46 16.65
CA LEU A 62 -2.18 6.29 15.77
C LEU A 62 -3.41 5.45 16.12
N TRP A 63 -3.76 5.36 17.41
CA TRP A 63 -4.93 4.61 17.87
C TRP A 63 -6.24 5.21 17.37
N ASP A 64 -6.35 6.53 17.36
CA ASP A 64 -7.54 7.21 16.82
C ASP A 64 -7.67 6.99 15.30
N VAL A 65 -6.54 6.94 14.58
CA VAL A 65 -6.52 6.64 13.14
C VAL A 65 -6.95 5.19 12.89
N MET A 66 -6.47 4.25 13.71
CA MET A 66 -6.88 2.83 13.64
C MET A 66 -8.36 2.65 13.95
N GLU A 67 -8.87 3.32 14.99
CA GLU A 67 -10.30 3.31 15.33
C GLU A 67 -11.15 3.86 14.18
N LEU A 68 -10.70 4.96 13.54
CA LEU A 68 -11.39 5.54 12.40
C LEU A 68 -11.36 4.60 11.18
N GLU A 69 -10.23 3.96 10.89
CA GLU A 69 -10.11 2.98 9.79
C GLU A 69 -11.03 1.78 10.01
N GLU A 70 -11.08 1.24 11.22
CA GLU A 70 -11.97 0.13 11.60
C GLU A 70 -13.43 0.55 11.49
N PHE A 71 -13.80 1.70 12.06
CA PHE A 71 -15.15 2.25 11.96
C PHE A 71 -15.59 2.41 10.50
N LEU A 72 -14.76 3.02 9.65
CA LEU A 72 -15.08 3.20 8.24
C LEU A 72 -15.19 1.85 7.51
N SER A 73 -14.30 0.90 7.82
CA SER A 73 -14.33 -0.44 7.22
C SER A 73 -15.63 -1.19 7.55
N GLU A 74 -16.06 -1.14 8.81
CA GLU A 74 -17.32 -1.74 9.24
C GLU A 74 -18.53 -1.07 8.58
N ARG A 75 -18.55 0.27 8.54
CA ARG A 75 -19.66 1.05 7.96
C ARG A 75 -19.79 0.84 6.46
N LEU A 76 -18.68 0.76 5.74
CA LEU A 76 -18.66 0.64 4.28
C LEU A 76 -18.70 -0.83 3.80
N GLY A 77 -18.47 -1.79 4.71
CA GLY A 77 -18.51 -3.22 4.41
C GLY A 77 -17.35 -3.72 3.53
N VAL A 78 -16.30 -2.91 3.41
CA VAL A 78 -15.04 -3.22 2.72
C VAL A 78 -13.87 -2.79 3.59
N ARG A 79 -12.68 -3.36 3.36
CA ARG A 79 -11.47 -2.87 4.01
C ARG A 79 -11.19 -1.44 3.54
N VAL A 80 -10.87 -0.55 4.47
CA VAL A 80 -10.38 0.80 4.18
C VAL A 80 -8.88 0.84 4.42
N ASP A 81 -8.12 1.44 3.50
CA ASP A 81 -6.71 1.82 3.75
C ASP A 81 -6.68 3.34 3.98
N LEU A 82 -6.50 3.74 5.25
CA LEU A 82 -6.59 5.14 5.65
C LEU A 82 -5.20 5.79 5.73
N ILE A 83 -4.88 6.61 4.73
CA ILE A 83 -3.60 7.31 4.64
C ILE A 83 -3.72 8.73 5.17
N MET A 84 -2.86 9.07 6.14
CA MET A 84 -2.73 10.46 6.60
C MET A 84 -2.03 11.31 5.54
N LYS A 85 -2.62 12.43 5.14
CA LYS A 85 -2.02 13.39 4.18
C LYS A 85 -0.63 13.86 4.60
N SER A 86 -0.41 14.03 5.90
CA SER A 86 0.88 14.40 6.45
C SER A 86 1.97 13.32 6.23
N SER A 87 1.62 12.03 6.18
CA SER A 87 2.56 10.93 5.97
C SER A 87 3.18 10.93 4.57
N LEU A 88 2.49 11.53 3.60
CA LEU A 88 2.94 11.62 2.21
C LEU A 88 4.30 12.33 2.07
N ARG A 89 4.67 13.20 3.01
CA ARG A 89 5.99 13.88 3.02
C ARG A 89 7.17 12.91 3.03
N PHE A 90 6.99 11.70 3.55
CA PHE A 90 8.02 10.67 3.61
C PHE A 90 8.13 9.85 2.33
N ARG A 91 7.18 9.99 1.40
CA ARG A 91 7.17 9.32 0.09
C ARG A 91 6.82 10.30 -1.03
N PRO A 92 7.71 11.28 -1.33
CA PRO A 92 7.40 12.38 -2.23
C PRO A 92 6.97 11.93 -3.64
N HIS A 93 7.56 10.84 -4.16
CA HIS A 93 7.18 10.29 -5.47
C HIS A 93 5.77 9.67 -5.47
N THR A 94 5.35 9.03 -4.37
CA THR A 94 3.99 8.50 -4.21
C THR A 94 3.00 9.63 -3.93
N ALA A 95 3.40 10.61 -3.12
CA ALA A 95 2.60 11.75 -2.71
C ALA A 95 2.02 12.53 -3.88
N GLU A 96 2.87 12.87 -4.86
CA GLU A 96 2.46 13.65 -6.02
C GLU A 96 1.29 12.99 -6.77
N LYS A 97 1.28 11.67 -6.88
CA LYS A 97 0.22 10.91 -7.58
C LYS A 97 -1.06 10.82 -6.81
N ILE A 98 -0.95 10.50 -5.52
CA ILE A 98 -2.11 10.43 -4.64
C ILE A 98 -2.80 11.79 -4.68
N LEU A 99 -2.06 12.88 -4.49
CA LEU A 99 -2.61 14.24 -4.55
C LEU A 99 -3.18 14.60 -5.94
N LYS A 100 -2.53 14.16 -7.03
CA LYS A 100 -3.02 14.36 -8.40
C LYS A 100 -4.27 13.55 -8.75
N SER A 101 -4.53 12.40 -8.13
CA SER A 101 -5.71 11.55 -8.42
C SER A 101 -6.80 11.66 -7.37
N TYR A 102 -6.47 12.15 -6.18
CA TYR A 102 -7.34 12.33 -5.03
C TYR A 102 -8.62 13.12 -5.35
N VAL A 103 -9.78 12.62 -4.95
CA VAL A 103 -11.06 13.31 -5.08
C VAL A 103 -11.62 13.53 -3.68
N PRO A 104 -11.79 14.78 -3.24
CA PRO A 104 -12.35 15.06 -1.93
C PRO A 104 -13.81 14.60 -1.85
N VAL A 105 -14.20 14.11 -0.68
CA VAL A 105 -15.59 13.79 -0.35
C VAL A 105 -16.32 15.12 -0.08
N MET A 106 -17.06 15.60 -1.07
CA MET A 106 -17.89 16.82 -1.02
C MET A 106 -19.02 16.73 -2.05
N GLU A 107 -20.08 17.53 -1.89
CA GLU A 107 -21.32 17.40 -2.69
C GLU A 107 -21.10 17.40 -4.21
N ASN A 108 -20.14 18.19 -4.71
CA ASN A 108 -19.83 18.34 -6.13
C ASN A 108 -18.75 17.35 -6.64
N TRP A 109 -18.49 16.24 -5.94
CA TRP A 109 -17.44 15.29 -6.32
C TRP A 109 -17.57 14.74 -7.74
N LYS A 110 -18.80 14.60 -8.25
CA LYS A 110 -19.07 14.15 -9.63
C LYS A 110 -18.48 15.11 -10.67
N ASP A 111 -18.53 16.41 -10.41
CA ASP A 111 -17.96 17.42 -11.30
C ASP A 111 -16.43 17.46 -11.21
N ILE A 112 -15.88 17.21 -10.02
CA ILE A 112 -14.44 17.08 -9.82
C ILE A 112 -13.89 15.92 -10.67
N ILE A 113 -14.52 14.75 -10.62
CA ILE A 113 -14.08 13.59 -11.42
C ILE A 113 -14.15 13.90 -12.92
N ARG A 114 -15.22 14.54 -13.40
CA ARG A 114 -15.38 14.89 -14.83
C ARG A 114 -14.27 15.81 -15.36
N GLN A 115 -13.72 16.66 -14.49
CA GLN A 115 -12.70 17.64 -14.85
C GLN A 115 -11.27 17.13 -14.60
N LYS A 116 -11.11 15.94 -14.05
CA LYS A 116 -9.83 15.44 -13.57
C LYS A 116 -9.37 14.22 -14.35
N GLU A 117 -8.18 14.32 -14.94
CA GLU A 117 -7.52 13.16 -15.52
C GLU A 117 -7.11 12.21 -14.39
N MET A 118 -7.49 10.93 -14.51
CA MET A 118 -7.08 9.88 -13.58
C MET A 118 -5.90 9.12 -14.18
N PRO A 119 -4.64 9.54 -13.94
CA PRO A 119 -3.51 8.85 -14.49
C PRO A 119 -3.44 7.43 -13.90
N LYS A 120 -3.39 6.42 -14.77
CA LYS A 120 -3.00 5.08 -14.35
C LYS A 120 -1.55 5.13 -13.87
N ARG A 121 -1.26 4.48 -12.75
CA ARG A 121 0.13 4.31 -12.32
C ARG A 121 0.85 3.45 -13.34
N ASP A 122 1.93 3.98 -13.91
CA ASP A 122 2.77 3.19 -14.82
C ASP A 122 3.41 2.06 -14.01
N TYR A 123 3.40 0.83 -14.54
CA TYR A 123 3.99 -0.31 -13.85
C TYR A 123 5.50 -0.11 -13.59
N ARG A 124 6.17 0.71 -14.40
CA ARG A 124 7.57 1.13 -14.19
C ARG A 124 7.81 1.78 -12.83
N GLU A 125 6.76 2.27 -12.20
CA GLU A 125 6.85 2.91 -10.90
C GLU A 125 6.81 1.92 -9.76
N TYR A 126 6.13 0.78 -9.92
CA TYR A 126 6.27 -0.33 -8.98
C TYR A 126 7.67 -0.95 -9.10
N ILE A 127 8.22 -1.00 -10.31
CA ILE A 127 9.62 -1.41 -10.54
C ILE A 127 10.58 -0.49 -9.77
N LYS A 128 10.40 0.84 -9.83
CA LYS A 128 11.21 1.80 -9.08
C LYS A 128 11.10 1.59 -7.56
N ASP A 129 9.91 1.37 -7.02
CA ASP A 129 9.73 1.07 -5.60
C ASP A 129 10.52 -0.19 -5.19
N ILE A 130 10.43 -1.27 -5.98
CA ILE A 130 11.17 -2.51 -5.73
C ILE A 130 12.68 -2.25 -5.75
N LEU A 131 13.18 -1.50 -6.73
CA LEU A 131 14.61 -1.18 -6.85
C LEU A 131 15.11 -0.33 -5.68
N GLN A 132 14.31 0.62 -5.21
CA GLN A 132 14.66 1.45 -4.06
C GLN A 132 14.79 0.60 -2.78
N GLU A 133 13.86 -0.31 -2.53
CA GLU A 133 13.92 -1.22 -1.36
C GLU A 133 15.06 -2.24 -1.49
N CYS A 134 15.29 -2.75 -2.70
CA CYS A 134 16.45 -3.57 -3.05
C CYS A 134 17.79 -2.87 -2.71
N GLU A 135 17.92 -1.61 -3.11
CA GLU A 135 19.12 -0.81 -2.85
C GLU A 135 19.28 -0.48 -1.37
N PHE A 136 18.17 -0.19 -0.68
CA PHE A 136 18.14 -0.01 0.76
C PHE A 136 18.67 -1.26 1.48
N VAL A 137 18.07 -2.43 1.25
CA VAL A 137 18.51 -3.68 1.90
C VAL A 137 19.97 -3.96 1.58
N ARG A 138 20.37 -3.89 0.31
CA ARG A 138 21.76 -4.12 -0.10
C ARG A 138 22.72 -3.19 0.63
N LYS A 139 22.41 -1.89 0.71
CA LYS A 139 23.26 -0.89 1.35
C LYS A 139 23.50 -1.20 2.84
N TYR A 140 22.46 -1.62 3.56
CA TYR A 140 22.54 -1.84 5.01
C TYR A 140 22.90 -3.26 5.42
N THR A 141 22.92 -4.23 4.50
CA THR A 141 23.37 -5.61 4.78
C THR A 141 24.70 -5.97 4.11
N GLN A 142 25.31 -5.04 3.36
CA GLN A 142 26.62 -5.24 2.76
C GLN A 142 27.70 -5.36 3.84
N GLY A 143 28.44 -6.49 3.82
CA GLY A 143 29.50 -6.76 4.79
C GLY A 143 29.03 -7.09 6.20
N ILE A 144 27.71 -7.25 6.40
CA ILE A 144 27.12 -7.73 7.64
C ILE A 144 27.07 -9.26 7.60
N GLU A 145 27.51 -9.88 8.69
CA GLU A 145 27.41 -11.32 8.93
C GLU A 145 26.07 -11.68 9.59
N TYR A 146 25.72 -12.96 9.61
CA TYR A 146 24.42 -13.41 10.12
C TYR A 146 24.23 -13.07 11.60
N GLU A 147 25.27 -13.24 12.41
CA GLU A 147 25.25 -12.97 13.84
C GLU A 147 24.97 -11.49 14.13
N ASP A 148 25.65 -10.59 13.42
CA ASP A 148 25.44 -9.14 13.55
C ASP A 148 24.01 -8.72 13.13
N PHE A 149 23.46 -9.38 12.10
CA PHE A 149 22.06 -9.21 11.71
C PHE A 149 21.09 -9.70 12.80
N LEU A 150 21.41 -10.83 13.44
CA LEU A 150 20.63 -11.41 14.53
C LEU A 150 20.79 -10.68 15.86
N GLU A 151 21.79 -9.82 16.03
CA GLU A 151 21.90 -8.93 17.18
C GLU A 151 21.20 -7.58 16.95
N SER A 152 21.05 -7.14 15.70
CA SER A 152 20.44 -5.85 15.37
C SER A 152 18.92 -5.92 15.14
N ASP A 153 18.13 -5.58 16.16
CA ASP A 153 16.68 -5.39 16.03
C ASP A 153 16.33 -4.41 14.90
N LEU A 154 17.07 -3.30 14.82
CA LEU A 154 16.86 -2.27 13.80
C LEU A 154 17.00 -2.84 12.39
N LEU A 155 18.06 -3.61 12.10
CA LEU A 155 18.26 -4.19 10.79
C LEU A 155 17.19 -5.24 10.47
N ARG A 156 16.81 -6.09 11.43
CA ARG A 156 15.74 -7.07 11.25
C ARG A 156 14.43 -6.39 10.87
N HIS A 157 14.00 -5.39 11.64
CA HIS A 157 12.76 -4.66 11.36
C HIS A 157 12.81 -3.92 10.02
N ALA A 158 13.95 -3.29 9.69
CA ALA A 158 14.12 -2.58 8.43
C ALA A 158 14.06 -3.52 7.21
N VAL A 159 14.72 -4.68 7.29
CA VAL A 159 14.70 -5.69 6.22
C VAL A 159 13.31 -6.29 6.04
N VAL A 160 12.63 -6.65 7.13
CA VAL A 160 11.24 -7.15 7.08
C VAL A 160 10.35 -6.15 6.35
N ARG A 161 10.42 -4.87 6.74
CA ARG A 161 9.62 -3.82 6.10
C ARG A 161 9.93 -3.67 4.61
N ALA A 162 11.21 -3.69 4.22
CA ALA A 162 11.59 -3.58 2.83
C ALA A 162 11.02 -4.74 1.98
N LEU A 163 11.06 -5.97 2.49
CA LEU A 163 10.49 -7.12 1.79
C LEU A 163 8.97 -7.09 1.69
N GLU A 164 8.27 -6.57 2.70
CA GLU A 164 6.83 -6.33 2.61
C GLU A 164 6.49 -5.34 1.48
N VAL A 165 7.25 -4.23 1.39
CA VAL A 165 7.06 -3.22 0.35
C VAL A 165 7.34 -3.79 -1.03
N ILE A 166 8.40 -4.60 -1.17
CA ILE A 166 8.72 -5.32 -2.42
C ILE A 166 7.55 -6.24 -2.83
N GLY A 167 7.07 -7.06 -1.90
CA GLY A 167 5.95 -7.97 -2.17
C GLY A 167 4.69 -7.23 -2.62
N GLU A 168 4.39 -6.10 -2.00
CA GLU A 168 3.27 -5.24 -2.38
C GLU A 168 3.42 -4.63 -3.78
N ALA A 169 4.59 -4.09 -4.09
CA ALA A 169 4.86 -3.52 -5.41
C ALA A 169 4.75 -4.60 -6.52
N VAL A 170 5.25 -5.82 -6.27
CA VAL A 170 5.15 -6.93 -7.23
C VAL A 170 3.71 -7.38 -7.47
N LYS A 171 2.81 -7.32 -6.45
CA LYS A 171 1.38 -7.63 -6.64
C LYS A 171 0.73 -6.76 -7.72
N ASN A 172 1.25 -5.56 -7.94
CA ASN A 172 0.71 -4.58 -8.88
C ASN A 172 1.40 -4.58 -10.26
N LEU A 173 2.37 -5.46 -10.50
CA LEU A 173 2.99 -5.62 -11.82
C LEU A 173 2.10 -6.44 -12.77
N PRO A 174 1.98 -6.07 -14.07
CA PRO A 174 1.21 -6.81 -15.05
C PRO A 174 1.69 -8.25 -15.21
N ASN A 175 0.78 -9.23 -15.24
CA ASN A 175 1.16 -10.64 -15.38
C ASN A 175 1.92 -10.90 -16.68
N GLU A 176 1.53 -10.27 -17.79
CA GLU A 176 2.23 -10.36 -19.09
C GLU A 176 3.69 -9.90 -19.02
N LEU A 177 4.02 -8.97 -18.11
CA LEU A 177 5.39 -8.55 -17.86
C LEU A 177 6.12 -9.64 -17.07
N LEU A 178 5.52 -10.14 -15.98
CA LEU A 178 6.11 -11.14 -15.10
C LEU A 178 6.40 -12.46 -15.83
N GLU A 179 5.53 -12.87 -16.77
CA GLU A 179 5.70 -14.06 -17.60
C GLU A 179 6.95 -14.04 -18.49
N LYS A 180 7.48 -12.84 -18.81
CA LYS A 180 8.75 -12.69 -19.56
C LYS A 180 9.98 -13.04 -18.72
N TYR A 181 9.82 -13.15 -17.41
CA TYR A 181 10.90 -13.41 -16.46
C TYR A 181 10.58 -14.64 -15.59
N PRO A 182 10.44 -15.84 -16.18
CA PRO A 182 10.01 -17.05 -15.47
C PRO A 182 11.06 -17.58 -14.47
N GLN A 183 12.29 -17.06 -14.51
CA GLN A 183 13.34 -17.40 -13.55
C GLN A 183 13.06 -16.92 -12.12
N ILE A 184 12.12 -15.99 -11.94
CA ILE A 184 11.67 -15.52 -10.62
C ILE A 184 10.33 -16.17 -10.30
N GLU A 185 10.22 -16.78 -9.12
CA GLU A 185 8.94 -17.34 -8.65
C GLU A 185 8.03 -16.21 -8.12
N TRP A 186 7.41 -15.46 -9.03
CA TRP A 186 6.62 -14.26 -8.71
C TRP A 186 5.52 -14.48 -7.69
N LYS A 187 4.91 -15.68 -7.68
CA LYS A 187 3.89 -16.04 -6.68
C LYS A 187 4.45 -16.00 -5.26
N ARG A 188 5.70 -16.43 -5.04
CA ARG A 188 6.36 -16.33 -3.74
C ARG A 188 6.66 -14.90 -3.35
N VAL A 189 7.18 -14.10 -4.29
CA VAL A 189 7.49 -12.69 -4.03
C VAL A 189 6.22 -11.90 -3.65
N LYS A 190 5.12 -12.11 -4.38
CA LYS A 190 3.80 -11.54 -4.04
C LYS A 190 3.34 -11.94 -2.63
N GLY A 191 3.62 -13.17 -2.21
CA GLY A 191 3.24 -13.69 -0.89
C GLY A 191 4.12 -13.22 0.28
N MET A 192 5.23 -12.51 0.04
CA MET A 192 6.16 -12.10 1.11
C MET A 192 5.49 -11.20 2.14
N ARG A 193 4.75 -10.18 1.71
CA ARG A 193 4.00 -9.28 2.60
C ARG A 193 3.08 -10.07 3.53
N ASP A 194 2.26 -10.95 2.95
CA ASP A 194 1.26 -11.69 3.71
C ASP A 194 1.95 -12.62 4.73
N ARG A 195 3.05 -13.27 4.37
CA ARG A 195 3.76 -14.16 5.29
C ARG A 195 4.49 -13.41 6.42
N LEU A 196 5.10 -12.27 6.13
CA LEU A 196 5.86 -11.48 7.10
C LEU A 196 4.94 -10.70 8.05
N ALA A 197 3.85 -10.12 7.53
CA ALA A 197 2.88 -9.38 8.34
C ALA A 197 2.10 -10.30 9.30
N HIS A 198 1.89 -11.57 8.95
CA HIS A 198 1.22 -12.57 9.81
C HIS A 198 2.19 -13.35 10.72
N ALA A 199 3.49 -13.04 10.70
CA ALA A 199 4.50 -13.69 11.54
C ALA A 199 4.43 -13.23 13.01
N TYR A 200 3.22 -13.04 13.55
CA TYR A 200 2.95 -12.61 14.93
C TYR A 200 3.57 -13.53 15.99
N PHE A 201 3.93 -14.78 15.61
CA PHE A 201 4.61 -15.76 16.44
C PHE A 201 6.15 -15.79 16.26
N GLY A 202 6.70 -14.92 15.42
CA GLY A 202 8.12 -14.82 15.11
C GLY A 202 8.41 -15.00 13.62
N VAL A 203 9.37 -14.21 13.12
CA VAL A 203 9.96 -14.39 11.79
C VAL A 203 11.12 -15.37 11.92
N ASP A 204 11.19 -16.35 11.03
CA ASP A 204 12.38 -17.18 10.86
C ASP A 204 13.49 -16.33 10.24
N TYR A 205 14.38 -15.80 11.09
CA TYR A 205 15.43 -14.88 10.68
C TYR A 205 16.57 -15.56 9.92
N GLU A 206 16.73 -16.86 10.08
CA GLU A 206 17.69 -17.63 9.29
C GLU A 206 17.21 -17.69 7.83
N LEU A 207 15.92 -18.02 7.62
CA LEU A 207 15.31 -17.98 6.30
C LEU A 207 15.28 -16.56 5.71
N LEU A 208 14.96 -15.55 6.53
CA LEU A 208 14.97 -14.15 6.10
C LEU A 208 16.36 -13.73 5.60
N TRP A 209 17.41 -14.09 6.35
CA TRP A 209 18.78 -13.78 5.97
C TRP A 209 19.18 -14.47 4.67
N LYS A 210 18.76 -15.72 4.48
CA LYS A 210 18.95 -16.44 3.21
C LYS A 210 18.30 -15.71 2.04
N VAL A 211 17.06 -15.24 2.19
CA VAL A 211 16.38 -14.42 1.17
C VAL A 211 17.21 -13.18 0.84
N VAL A 212 17.72 -12.47 1.85
CA VAL A 212 18.53 -11.26 1.65
C VAL A 212 19.83 -11.54 0.88
N LYS A 213 20.52 -12.64 1.17
CA LYS A 213 21.86 -12.93 0.61
C LYS A 213 21.81 -13.66 -0.73
N GLU A 214 20.81 -14.52 -0.94
CA GLU A 214 20.76 -15.40 -2.10
C GLU A 214 19.69 -14.98 -3.11
N GLU A 215 18.47 -14.68 -2.65
CA GLU A 215 17.31 -14.51 -3.54
C GLU A 215 17.12 -13.05 -3.97
N LEU A 216 17.22 -12.12 -3.02
CA LEU A 216 16.99 -10.70 -3.25
C LEU A 216 17.96 -10.12 -4.29
N PRO A 217 19.28 -10.40 -4.31
CA PRO A 217 20.17 -9.89 -5.34
C PRO A 217 19.77 -10.31 -6.76
N ILE A 218 19.24 -11.54 -6.91
CA ILE A 218 18.75 -12.06 -8.19
C ILE A 218 17.49 -11.29 -8.60
N LEU A 219 16.53 -11.14 -7.69
CA LEU A 219 15.32 -10.33 -7.93
C LEU A 219 15.69 -8.91 -8.35
N CYS A 220 16.57 -8.24 -7.61
CA CYS A 220 16.98 -6.86 -7.88
C CYS A 220 17.67 -6.71 -9.25
N LYS A 221 18.43 -7.73 -9.70
CA LYS A 221 19.01 -7.74 -11.04
C LYS A 221 17.92 -7.84 -12.10
N VAL A 222 17.03 -8.83 -11.98
CA VAL A 222 15.95 -9.06 -12.95
C VAL A 222 15.02 -7.86 -13.04
N VAL A 223 14.62 -7.28 -11.92
CA VAL A 223 13.73 -6.11 -11.87
C VAL A 223 14.40 -4.87 -12.48
N ARG A 224 15.73 -4.74 -12.38
CA ARG A 224 16.47 -3.66 -13.05
C ARG A 224 16.41 -3.81 -14.58
N ASP A 225 16.43 -5.04 -15.09
CA ASP A 225 16.32 -5.35 -16.51
C ASP A 225 14.87 -5.21 -17.06
N MET A 226 13.90 -4.84 -16.22
CA MET A 226 12.52 -4.57 -16.63
C MET A 226 12.25 -3.11 -17.01
N LEU A 227 13.18 -2.19 -16.70
CA LEU A 227 13.10 -0.78 -17.08
C LEU A 227 13.60 -0.57 -18.52
#